data_AF-A0A6C0TWP3-F1
#
_entry.id   AF-A0A6C0TWP3-F1
#
_cell.length_a   1.000
_cell.length_b   1.000
_cell.length_c   1.000
_cell.angle_alpha   90.00
_cell.angle_beta   90.00
_cell.angle_gamma   90.00
#
_symmetry.space_group_name_H-M   'P 1'
#
loop_
_entity.id
_entity.type
_entity.pdbx_description
1 polymer ?
#
loop_
_entity_poly.entity_id
_entity_poly.type
_entity_poly.pdbx_seq_one_letter_code
_entity_poly.pdbx_strand_id
1 'polypeptide(L)'
;MLLNSGTVDCADNRNDAVQLIGRYLYRRFRTHKLVAGNDPRLAAMPWREAGVLPRFGTAENSDSAALSYARVAVAETGAIVTYTGRSNSARNTLLPEDHLVLVNREDLVVSLEAAWQRIREDIRDHGRPRGIQFIAGPSSTADVEGKLVMGAHGPRHWHVILVGEIPAGALEEAHALVAKP
;
A
#
# COMPACT_ATOMS: atom_id res chain seq x y z
N MET A 1 2.10 -11.88 8.58
CA MET A 1 1.60 -12.21 7.23
C MET A 1 0.12 -11.93 7.22
N LEU A 2 -0.37 -11.18 6.22
CA LEU A 2 -1.79 -10.86 6.08
C LEU A 2 -2.54 -12.10 5.53
N LEU A 3 -3.86 -12.17 5.74
CA LEU A 3 -4.69 -13.28 5.25
C LEU A 3 -4.64 -13.43 3.71
N ASN A 4 -4.26 -12.36 3.01
CA ASN A 4 -4.11 -12.34 1.55
C ASN A 4 -2.69 -12.68 1.05
N SER A 5 -1.86 -13.32 1.86
CA SER A 5 -0.45 -13.61 1.54
C SER A 5 0.46 -12.39 1.36
N GLY A 6 -0.06 -11.17 1.63
CA GLY A 6 0.74 -9.97 1.77
C GLY A 6 1.60 -9.98 3.04
N THR A 7 2.60 -9.10 3.06
CA THR A 7 3.41 -8.86 4.25
C THR A 7 3.16 -7.44 4.76
N VAL A 8 3.38 -7.24 6.05
CA VAL A 8 3.18 -5.94 6.70
C VAL A 8 4.32 -5.67 7.66
N ASP A 9 4.84 -4.45 7.65
CA ASP A 9 5.74 -3.91 8.66
C ASP A 9 5.13 -2.64 9.29
N CYS A 10 5.48 -2.36 10.53
CA CYS A 10 5.07 -1.16 11.24
C CYS A 10 6.29 -0.26 11.46
N ALA A 11 6.17 1.01 11.06
CA ALA A 11 7.15 2.06 11.28
C ALA A 11 6.57 3.08 12.25
N ASP A 12 7.33 3.49 13.27
CA ASP A 12 6.84 4.48 14.23
C ASP A 12 6.91 5.88 13.64
N ASN A 13 7.87 6.13 12.75
CA ASN A 13 8.03 7.38 12.06
C ASN A 13 8.52 7.19 10.61
N ARG A 14 8.68 8.31 9.91
CA ARG A 14 9.06 8.35 8.50
C ARG A 14 10.50 7.88 8.24
N ASN A 15 11.40 8.03 9.20
CA ASN A 15 12.76 7.51 9.11
C ASN A 15 12.75 5.99 9.15
N ASP A 16 12.04 5.40 10.11
CA ASP A 16 11.92 3.94 10.22
C ASP A 16 11.25 3.35 8.97
N ALA A 17 10.27 4.05 8.41
CA ALA A 17 9.60 3.63 7.17
C ALA A 17 10.58 3.55 5.99
N VAL A 18 11.45 4.54 5.77
CA VAL A 18 12.44 4.46 4.68
C VAL A 18 13.50 3.40 4.94
N GLN A 19 13.87 3.14 6.19
CA GLN A 19 14.80 2.06 6.56
C GLN A 19 14.22 0.68 6.25
N LEU A 20 12.94 0.46 6.55
CA LEU A 20 12.22 -0.76 6.21
C LEU A 20 12.15 -0.96 4.69
N ILE A 21 11.86 0.10 3.93
CA ILE A 21 11.87 0.07 2.45
C ILE A 21 13.27 -0.30 1.93
N GLY A 22 14.32 0.37 2.40
CA GLY A 22 15.69 0.08 1.98
C GLY A 22 16.09 -1.36 2.25
N ARG A 23 15.79 -1.85 3.46
CA ARG A 23 16.03 -3.25 3.85
C ARG A 23 15.26 -4.23 2.97
N TYR A 24 14.00 -3.96 2.68
CA TYR A 24 13.16 -4.78 1.80
C TYR A 24 13.80 -4.90 0.41
N LEU A 25 14.12 -3.76 -0.21
CA LEU A 25 14.70 -3.69 -1.56
C LEU A 25 16.05 -4.41 -1.63
N TYR A 26 16.92 -4.21 -0.63
CA TYR A 26 18.21 -4.88 -0.61
C TYR A 26 18.06 -6.40 -0.44
N ARG A 27 17.14 -6.85 0.42
CA ARG A 27 16.87 -8.28 0.63
C ARG A 27 16.30 -8.96 -0.60
N ARG A 28 15.36 -8.34 -1.31
CA ARG A 28 14.67 -8.91 -2.48
C ARG A 28 15.48 -8.77 -3.77
N PHE A 29 16.09 -7.61 -4.01
CA PHE A 29 16.65 -7.24 -5.31
C PHE A 29 18.12 -6.82 -5.28
N ARG A 30 18.76 -6.78 -4.10
CA ARG A 30 20.14 -6.28 -3.91
C ARG A 30 20.35 -4.86 -4.47
N THR A 31 19.30 -4.04 -4.41
CA THR A 31 19.29 -2.65 -4.87
C THR A 31 18.61 -1.74 -3.85
N HIS A 32 18.79 -0.42 -4.01
CA HIS A 32 18.07 0.62 -3.26
C HIS A 32 17.25 1.52 -4.20
N LYS A 33 17.02 1.06 -5.43
CA LYS A 33 16.21 1.75 -6.44
C LYS A 33 14.80 1.21 -6.44
N LEU A 34 13.84 2.11 -6.63
CA LEU A 34 12.44 1.78 -6.88
C LEU A 34 11.80 2.92 -7.69
N VAL A 35 10.61 2.66 -8.25
CA VAL A 35 9.73 3.73 -8.74
C VAL A 35 8.71 4.10 -7.67
N ALA A 36 8.54 5.38 -7.38
CA ALA A 36 7.55 5.88 -6.43
C ALA A 36 6.49 6.70 -7.17
N GLY A 37 5.23 6.59 -6.75
CA GLY A 37 4.18 7.49 -7.23
C GLY A 37 4.46 8.96 -6.86
N ASN A 38 3.90 9.92 -7.60
CA ASN A 38 4.12 11.35 -7.34
C ASN A 38 3.28 11.92 -6.19
N ASP A 39 2.99 11.11 -5.17
CA ASP A 39 2.29 11.60 -3.98
C ASP A 39 3.22 12.55 -3.18
N PRO A 40 2.80 13.78 -2.84
CA PRO A 40 3.63 14.71 -2.08
C PRO A 40 4.15 14.12 -0.75
N ARG A 41 3.39 13.21 -0.13
CA ARG A 41 3.80 12.54 1.11
C ARG A 41 5.01 11.64 0.90
N LEU A 42 5.08 10.96 -0.26
CA LEU A 42 6.27 10.20 -0.69
C LEU A 42 7.44 11.12 -1.01
N ALA A 43 7.20 12.22 -1.72
CA ALA A 43 8.25 13.18 -2.08
C ALA A 43 8.94 13.79 -0.84
N ALA A 44 8.19 13.99 0.24
CA ALA A 44 8.71 14.57 1.47
C ALA A 44 9.48 13.58 2.36
N MET A 45 9.53 12.28 2.04
CA MET A 45 10.14 11.26 2.92
C MET A 45 11.67 11.41 3.00
N PRO A 46 12.30 11.01 4.12
CA PRO A 46 13.74 11.18 4.34
C PRO A 46 14.57 10.10 3.63
N TRP A 47 14.39 9.92 2.31
CA TRP A 47 14.97 8.81 1.53
C TRP A 47 16.48 8.62 1.69
N ARG A 48 17.22 9.71 1.90
CA ARG A 48 18.68 9.72 2.06
C ARG A 48 19.12 8.93 3.29
N GLU A 49 18.33 8.91 4.36
CA GLU A 49 18.65 8.20 5.61
C GLU A 49 18.79 6.69 5.39
N ALA A 50 18.06 6.14 4.43
CA ALA A 50 18.10 4.72 4.07
C ALA A 50 18.92 4.43 2.79
N GLY A 51 19.56 5.44 2.20
CA GLY A 51 20.27 5.31 0.92
C GLY A 51 19.35 4.94 -0.25
N VAL A 52 18.03 5.15 -0.12
CA VAL A 52 17.03 4.80 -1.14
C VAL A 52 16.95 5.91 -2.19
N LEU A 53 16.91 5.52 -3.46
CA LEU A 53 16.88 6.42 -4.61
C LEU A 53 15.58 6.21 -5.40
N PRO A 54 14.46 6.81 -4.97
CA PRO A 54 13.20 6.69 -5.68
C PRO A 54 13.24 7.50 -6.98
N ARG A 55 12.84 6.88 -8.09
CA ARG A 55 12.42 7.62 -9.28
C ARG A 55 10.93 7.92 -9.16
N PHE A 56 10.58 9.19 -9.07
CA PHE A 56 9.18 9.59 -9.00
C PHE A 56 8.53 9.54 -10.39
N GLY A 57 7.41 8.83 -10.49
CA GLY A 57 6.74 8.67 -11.78
C GLY A 57 5.92 7.39 -11.89
N THR A 58 5.87 6.91 -13.12
CA THR A 58 5.17 5.69 -13.47
C THR A 58 6.16 4.57 -13.76
N ALA A 59 5.81 3.36 -13.36
CA ALA A 59 6.57 2.15 -13.61
C ALA A 59 6.75 1.89 -15.12
N GLU A 60 7.94 1.37 -15.43
CA GLU A 60 8.44 0.88 -16.69
C GLU A 60 8.79 -0.61 -16.54
N ASN A 61 8.97 -1.32 -17.65
CA ASN A 61 9.17 -2.78 -17.63
C ASN A 61 10.45 -3.22 -16.89
N SER A 62 11.40 -2.31 -16.70
CA SER A 62 12.67 -2.57 -16.00
C SER A 62 12.60 -2.36 -14.49
N ASP A 63 11.50 -1.81 -13.96
CA ASP A 63 11.35 -1.58 -12.52
C ASP A 63 10.94 -2.86 -11.80
N SER A 64 11.80 -3.35 -10.89
CA SER A 64 11.50 -4.52 -10.07
C SER A 64 10.49 -4.24 -8.95
N ALA A 65 10.43 -3.00 -8.47
CA ALA A 65 9.56 -2.61 -7.35
C ALA A 65 8.95 -1.21 -7.55
N ALA A 66 7.67 -1.08 -7.23
CA ALA A 66 7.02 0.21 -7.09
C ALA A 66 6.49 0.48 -5.69
N LEU A 67 6.41 1.76 -5.36
CA LEU A 67 5.81 2.26 -4.13
C LEU A 67 4.63 3.18 -4.41
N SER A 68 3.52 2.89 -3.74
CA SER A 68 2.32 3.73 -3.69
C SER A 68 2.09 4.28 -2.29
N TYR A 69 1.25 5.31 -2.20
CA TYR A 69 0.73 5.82 -0.93
C TYR A 69 -0.78 5.62 -0.88
N ALA A 70 -1.28 4.88 0.10
CA ALA A 70 -2.71 4.61 0.22
C ALA A 70 -3.49 5.82 0.77
N ARG A 71 -4.77 5.86 0.45
CA ARG A 71 -5.73 6.76 1.09
C ARG A 71 -6.28 6.17 2.38
N VAL A 72 -6.57 4.87 2.36
CA VAL A 72 -7.19 4.13 3.46
C VAL A 72 -6.64 2.71 3.46
N ALA A 73 -6.47 2.10 4.62
CA ALA A 73 -6.27 0.65 4.77
C ALA A 73 -7.48 0.05 5.49
N VAL A 74 -7.92 -1.15 5.09
CA VAL A 74 -9.11 -1.81 5.62
C VAL A 74 -8.69 -3.10 6.33
N ALA A 75 -8.84 -3.13 7.66
CA ALA A 75 -8.40 -4.25 8.47
C ALA A 75 -9.18 -5.55 8.15
N GLU A 76 -10.50 -5.47 7.98
CA GLU A 76 -11.40 -6.60 7.67
C GLU A 76 -10.95 -7.41 6.46
N THR A 77 -10.53 -6.74 5.39
CA THR A 77 -10.18 -7.39 4.11
C THR A 77 -8.68 -7.43 3.85
N GLY A 78 -7.88 -6.74 4.67
CA GLY A 78 -6.47 -6.47 4.38
C GLY A 78 -6.27 -5.67 3.10
N ALA A 79 -7.29 -4.95 2.62
CA ALA A 79 -7.22 -4.14 1.41
C ALA A 79 -6.63 -2.75 1.70
N ILE A 80 -5.92 -2.19 0.74
CA ILE A 80 -5.61 -0.76 0.71
C ILE A 80 -6.38 -0.09 -0.41
N VAL A 81 -6.74 1.17 -0.19
CA VAL A 81 -7.44 2.01 -1.15
C VAL A 81 -6.45 3.01 -1.72
N THR A 82 -6.34 3.08 -3.05
CA THR A 82 -5.60 4.14 -3.74
C THR A 82 -6.48 4.85 -4.75
N TYR A 83 -6.18 6.12 -4.98
CA TYR A 83 -6.79 6.87 -6.07
C TYR A 83 -5.83 6.93 -7.24
N THR A 84 -6.29 6.41 -8.38
CA THR A 84 -5.48 6.40 -9.60
C THR A 84 -5.25 7.82 -10.11
N GLY A 85 -4.03 8.09 -10.57
CA GLY A 85 -3.65 9.42 -11.04
C GLY A 85 -2.14 9.59 -11.09
N ARG A 86 -1.67 10.84 -11.08
CA ARG A 86 -0.23 11.13 -11.04
C ARG A 86 0.40 10.67 -9.73
N SER A 87 -0.32 10.79 -8.61
CA SER A 87 0.14 10.37 -7.28
C SER A 87 0.28 8.85 -7.15
N ASN A 88 -0.66 8.09 -7.72
CA ASN A 88 -0.59 6.62 -7.81
C ASN A 88 -0.99 6.19 -9.21
N SER A 89 0.01 5.94 -10.07
CA SER A 89 -0.27 5.40 -11.40
C SER A 89 -0.74 3.96 -11.28
N ALA A 90 -1.78 3.57 -12.03
CA ALA A 90 -2.24 2.18 -12.05
C ALA A 90 -1.15 1.20 -12.53
N ARG A 91 -0.19 1.67 -13.35
CA ARG A 91 0.97 0.85 -13.73
C ARG A 91 1.84 0.47 -12.54
N ASN A 92 1.93 1.31 -11.51
CA ASN A 92 2.74 1.03 -10.32
C ASN A 92 2.16 -0.13 -9.49
N THR A 93 0.87 -0.45 -9.67
CA THR A 93 0.19 -1.53 -8.95
C THR A 93 0.06 -2.81 -9.78
N LEU A 94 0.45 -2.78 -11.06
CA LEU A 94 0.24 -3.87 -12.02
C LEU A 94 1.52 -4.35 -12.71
N LEU A 95 2.53 -3.51 -12.88
CA LEU A 95 3.70 -3.84 -13.70
C LEU A 95 4.88 -4.44 -12.92
N PRO A 96 5.30 -3.88 -11.78
CA PRO A 96 6.50 -4.36 -11.09
C PRO A 96 6.28 -5.71 -10.43
N GLU A 97 7.37 -6.45 -10.21
CA GLU A 97 7.33 -7.72 -9.48
C GLU A 97 6.83 -7.52 -8.05
N ASP A 98 7.27 -6.46 -7.39
CA ASP A 98 6.87 -6.12 -6.03
C ASP A 98 6.15 -4.78 -5.96
N HIS A 99 5.01 -4.78 -5.27
CA HIS A 99 4.30 -3.56 -4.95
C HIS A 99 4.33 -3.29 -3.46
N LEU A 100 5.01 -2.20 -3.10
CA LEU A 100 5.05 -1.67 -1.75
C LEU A 100 3.98 -0.59 -1.61
N VAL A 101 3.39 -0.50 -0.43
CA VAL A 101 2.39 0.54 -0.10
C VAL A 101 2.69 1.13 1.26
N LEU A 102 2.86 2.45 1.31
CA LEU A 102 2.84 3.19 2.57
C LEU A 102 1.42 3.65 2.88
N VAL A 103 1.04 3.54 4.14
CA VAL A 103 -0.23 4.07 4.65
C VAL A 103 -0.06 4.53 6.10
N ASN A 104 -0.69 5.65 6.46
CA ASN A 104 -0.67 6.11 7.84
C ASN A 104 -1.54 5.18 8.69
N ARG A 105 -1.12 4.93 9.93
CA ARG A 105 -1.93 4.16 10.89
C ARG A 105 -3.26 4.84 11.20
N GLU A 106 -3.33 6.17 11.09
CA GLU A 106 -4.59 6.95 11.23
C GLU A 106 -5.60 6.75 10.09
N ASP A 107 -5.15 6.23 8.96
CA ASP A 107 -5.97 5.90 7.79
C ASP A 107 -6.40 4.42 7.78
N LEU A 108 -6.10 3.68 8.85
CA LEU A 108 -6.58 2.32 9.04
C LEU A 108 -8.03 2.37 9.56
N VAL A 109 -8.94 1.77 8.82
CA VAL A 109 -10.33 1.59 9.20
C VAL A 109 -10.64 0.11 9.38
N VAL A 110 -11.64 -0.19 10.20
CA VAL A 110 -11.95 -1.59 10.49
C VAL A 110 -12.65 -2.26 9.30
N SER A 111 -13.60 -1.61 8.63
CA SER A 111 -14.46 -2.24 7.62
C SER A 111 -14.48 -1.51 6.27
N LEU A 112 -14.96 -2.20 5.23
CA LEU A 112 -15.20 -1.60 3.91
C LEU A 112 -16.22 -0.46 3.95
N GLU A 113 -17.22 -0.54 4.83
CA GLU A 113 -18.20 0.53 5.00
C GLU A 113 -17.55 1.82 5.52
N ALA A 114 -16.69 1.70 6.54
CA ALA A 114 -15.91 2.81 7.06
C ALA A 114 -14.97 3.39 5.99
N ALA A 115 -14.38 2.55 5.15
CA ALA A 115 -13.56 3.00 4.02
C ALA A 115 -14.37 3.84 3.04
N TRP A 116 -15.58 3.40 2.69
CA TRP A 116 -16.48 4.17 1.83
C TRP A 116 -16.95 5.49 2.47
N GLN A 117 -17.08 5.55 3.79
CA GLN A 117 -17.36 6.82 4.48
C GLN A 117 -16.21 7.82 4.24
N ARG A 118 -14.97 7.42 4.55
CA ARG A 118 -13.76 8.24 4.30
C ARG A 118 -13.61 8.65 2.83
N ILE A 119 -13.87 7.74 1.90
CA ILE A 119 -13.82 8.03 0.46
C ILE A 119 -14.85 9.10 0.07
N ARG A 120 -16.09 9.02 0.58
CA ARG A 120 -17.13 10.02 0.29
C ARG A 120 -16.78 11.39 0.85
N GLU A 121 -16.18 11.44 2.03
CA GLU A 121 -15.70 12.68 2.64
C GLU A 121 -14.57 13.30 1.80
N ASP A 122 -13.55 12.51 1.44
CA ASP A 122 -12.44 12.97 0.60
C ASP A 122 -12.93 13.45 -0.78
N ILE A 123 -13.90 12.76 -1.38
CA ILE A 123 -14.52 13.17 -2.66
C ILE A 123 -15.29 14.49 -2.53
N ARG A 124 -15.97 14.71 -1.40
CA ARG A 124 -16.70 15.96 -1.16
C ARG A 124 -15.73 17.13 -1.02
N ASP A 125 -14.60 16.90 -0.36
CA ASP A 125 -13.67 17.97 0.01
C ASP A 125 -12.64 18.25 -1.11
N HIS A 126 -12.29 17.24 -1.92
CA HIS A 126 -11.25 17.32 -2.95
C HIS A 126 -11.70 16.95 -4.37
N GLY A 127 -12.96 16.58 -4.55
CA GLY A 127 -13.54 16.18 -5.83
C GLY A 127 -13.31 14.70 -6.19
N ARG A 128 -13.95 14.26 -7.27
CA ARG A 128 -13.91 12.86 -7.71
C ARG A 128 -12.52 12.49 -8.28
N PRO A 129 -11.88 11.40 -7.81
CA PRO A 129 -10.65 10.91 -8.42
C PRO A 129 -10.92 10.26 -9.78
N ARG A 130 -9.86 10.06 -10.58
CA ARG A 130 -9.94 9.35 -11.86
C ARG A 130 -10.47 7.92 -11.70
N GLY A 131 -10.14 7.27 -10.60
CA GLY A 131 -10.57 5.91 -10.28
C GLY A 131 -10.09 5.50 -8.90
N ILE A 132 -10.84 4.62 -8.26
CA ILE A 132 -10.58 4.11 -6.92
C ILE A 132 -10.20 2.64 -7.05
N GLN A 133 -9.04 2.26 -6.52
CA GLN A 133 -8.56 0.88 -6.52
C GLN A 133 -8.57 0.34 -5.09
N PHE A 134 -9.21 -0.80 -4.89
CA PHE A 134 -9.07 -1.61 -3.69
C PHE A 134 -8.12 -2.76 -4.03
N ILE A 135 -6.97 -2.80 -3.34
CA ILE A 135 -5.90 -3.77 -3.58
C ILE A 135 -5.72 -4.59 -2.31
N ALA A 136 -6.04 -5.88 -2.39
CA ALA A 136 -6.11 -6.77 -1.23
C ALA A 136 -5.16 -7.96 -1.39
N GLY A 137 -3.89 -7.69 -1.72
CA GLY A 137 -2.87 -8.74 -1.84
C GLY A 137 -2.07 -8.67 -3.15
N PRO A 138 -1.09 -9.58 -3.30
CA PRO A 138 -0.43 -9.81 -4.58
C PRO A 138 -1.45 -10.24 -5.65
N SER A 139 -1.12 -10.01 -6.91
CA SER A 139 -1.97 -10.44 -8.02
C SER A 139 -2.10 -11.95 -8.01
N SER A 140 -3.33 -12.45 -7.98
CA SER A 140 -3.64 -13.86 -8.14
C SER A 140 -4.65 -14.01 -9.27
N THR A 141 -4.37 -14.91 -10.20
CA THR A 141 -5.38 -15.43 -11.12
C THR A 141 -5.69 -16.86 -10.71
N ALA A 142 -6.95 -17.11 -10.39
CA ALA A 142 -7.47 -18.46 -10.20
C ALA A 142 -7.89 -19.02 -11.57
N ASP A 143 -6.94 -19.21 -12.50
CA ASP A 143 -7.30 -19.67 -13.84
C ASP A 143 -6.18 -20.38 -14.60
N VAL A 144 -5.77 -21.56 -14.11
CA VAL A 144 -5.49 -22.76 -14.93
C VAL A 144 -5.74 -23.97 -14.00
N GLU A 145 -6.72 -24.82 -14.33
CA GLU A 145 -6.96 -26.11 -13.65
C GLU A 145 -7.25 -26.04 -12.13
N GLY A 146 -7.81 -24.92 -11.63
CA GLY A 146 -8.16 -24.77 -10.21
C GLY A 146 -6.99 -24.52 -9.26
N LYS A 147 -5.81 -24.17 -9.80
CA LYS A 147 -4.65 -23.75 -8.99
C LYS A 147 -4.54 -22.23 -8.99
N LEU A 148 -4.27 -21.65 -7.81
CA LEU A 148 -3.88 -20.24 -7.73
C LEU A 148 -2.51 -20.06 -8.39
N VAL A 149 -2.46 -19.25 -9.45
CA VAL A 149 -1.22 -18.76 -10.03
C VAL A 149 -1.02 -17.33 -9.57
N MET A 150 0.08 -17.08 -8.84
CA MET A 150 0.42 -15.76 -8.33
C MET A 150 1.26 -15.00 -9.37
N GLY A 151 0.83 -13.78 -9.72
CA GLY A 151 1.58 -12.83 -10.54
C GLY A 151 1.37 -12.91 -12.05
N ALA A 152 0.21 -13.38 -12.53
CA ALA A 152 -0.05 -13.44 -13.98
C ALA A 152 -0.27 -12.06 -14.63
N HIS A 153 -0.87 -11.10 -13.90
CA HIS A 153 -1.22 -9.77 -14.43
C HIS A 153 -0.94 -8.63 -13.42
N GLY A 154 -0.05 -8.86 -12.47
CA GLY A 154 0.26 -7.92 -11.40
C GLY A 154 1.41 -8.38 -10.50
N PRO A 155 1.71 -7.65 -9.42
CA PRO A 155 2.85 -7.93 -8.55
C PRO A 155 2.75 -9.32 -7.92
N ARG A 156 3.88 -10.03 -7.91
CA ARG A 156 4.05 -11.34 -7.28
C ARG A 156 4.09 -11.21 -5.76
N HIS A 157 4.62 -10.11 -5.26
CA HIS A 157 4.69 -9.83 -3.82
C HIS A 157 4.10 -8.46 -3.51
N TRP A 158 3.44 -8.39 -2.37
CA TRP A 158 2.80 -7.19 -1.90
C TRP A 158 3.18 -6.95 -0.44
N HIS A 159 3.61 -5.72 -0.16
CA HIS A 159 4.17 -5.34 1.14
C HIS A 159 3.60 -4.00 1.60
N VAL A 160 2.93 -4.00 2.74
CA VAL A 160 2.32 -2.81 3.34
C VAL A 160 3.19 -2.31 4.48
N ILE A 161 3.40 -1.00 4.56
CA ILE A 161 4.13 -0.36 5.64
C ILE A 161 3.21 0.64 6.31
N LEU A 162 2.87 0.36 7.57
CA LEU A 162 2.02 1.18 8.42
C LEU A 162 2.88 2.20 9.17
N VAL A 163 2.67 3.50 8.94
CA VAL A 163 3.50 4.57 9.50
C VAL A 163 2.73 5.40 10.54
N GLY A 164 3.42 5.78 11.62
CA GLY A 164 2.90 6.71 12.61
C GLY A 164 2.29 6.02 13.82
N GLU A 165 1.46 6.74 14.56
CA GLU A 165 0.83 6.26 15.79
C GLU A 165 -0.52 5.60 15.51
N ILE A 166 -0.87 4.61 16.34
CA ILE A 166 -2.21 4.02 16.31
C ILE A 166 -3.18 5.04 16.93
N PRO A 167 -4.29 5.39 16.27
CA PRO A 167 -5.27 6.30 16.84
C PRO A 167 -5.77 5.81 18.20
N ALA A 168 -5.91 6.73 19.15
CA ALA A 168 -6.55 6.44 20.43
C ALA A 168 -7.99 5.96 20.17
N GLY A 169 -8.40 4.84 20.78
CA GLY A 169 -9.73 4.25 20.55
C GLY A 169 -9.75 3.14 19.49
N ALA A 170 -8.73 3.00 18.64
CA ALA A 170 -8.76 2.04 17.52
C ALA A 170 -8.86 0.57 17.98
N LEU A 171 -8.27 0.26 19.14
CA LEU A 171 -8.34 -1.07 19.74
C LEU A 171 -9.74 -1.35 20.32
N GLU A 172 -10.31 -0.37 21.03
CA GLU A 172 -11.68 -0.47 21.56
C GLU A 172 -12.71 -0.62 20.43
N GLU A 173 -12.59 0.15 19.35
CA GLU A 173 -13.45 0.04 18.17
C GLU A 173 -13.34 -1.33 17.51
N ALA A 174 -12.11 -1.84 17.33
CA ALA A 174 -11.88 -3.16 16.76
C ALA A 174 -12.51 -4.26 17.63
N HIS A 175 -12.34 -4.20 18.96
CA HIS A 175 -12.96 -5.15 19.88
C HIS A 175 -14.49 -5.07 19.86
N ALA A 176 -15.07 -3.87 19.82
CA ALA A 176 -16.51 -3.68 19.77
C ALA A 176 -17.16 -4.28 18.51
N LEU A 177 -16.44 -4.26 17.38
CA LEU A 177 -16.89 -4.85 16.12
C LEU A 177 -16.80 -6.37 16.11
N VAL A 178 -15.75 -6.96 16.70
CA VAL A 178 -15.63 -8.43 16.86
C VAL A 178 -16.64 -8.98 17.86
N ALA A 179 -17.03 -8.18 18.86
CA ALA A 179 -18.00 -8.56 19.88
C ALA A 179 -19.47 -8.45 19.42
N LYS A 180 -19.73 -7.88 18.23
CA LYS A 180 -21.08 -7.79 17.65
C LYS A 180 -21.38 -9.13 16.94
N PRO A 181 -22.40 -9.89 17.38
CA PRO A 181 -22.70 -11.22 16.85
C PRO A 181 -23.23 -11.19 15.41
#